data_AF-A0A670JCG4-F1
#
_entry.id   AF-A0A670JCG4-F1
#
_cell.length_a   1.000
_cell.length_b   1.000
_cell.length_c   1.000
_cell.angle_alpha   90.00
_cell.angle_beta   90.00
_cell.angle_gamma   90.00
#
_symmetry.space_group_name_H-M   'P 1'
#
loop_
_entity.id
_entity.type
_entity.pdbx_description
1 polymer ?
#
loop_
_entity_poly.entity_id
_entity_poly.type
_entity_poly.pdbx_seq_one_letter_code
_entity_poly.pdbx_strand_id
1 'polypeptide(L)'
;MPSPSPTFKKEVEMKREEDAALIAFYSSFKDLFEFFCLNTTIHGTIRLVCSSRNKMKTAFWTLLFLASFAMLYWQFGLLFNQYWQYPVVLSISVKSQQTMFPAITLCNLNPYRVNLVSKNMAELDNLARETLHNLYPFSIPASTLEDNSSVSLENWTNSEVNSSSFKLDDSIALVRMGGGKVGFRLCNQTGGDCYTKIYSSGVDAFQEWYSFHYMNIMSQIPPIIDISKDDDHINNLVYACQYDGLPCKASETEHFHHPVYGSCYTFNKGGTDEFWKALKPGIVYGLSLILKVEQKDHIPLLSTKAGVRVMIHSHNQTAFLEHEGFDIRPGIQTTIGITQVRWLGTSGPGAKFLPIWPLALSSQATHPSP
;
A
#
# COMPACT_ATOMS: atom_id res chain seq x y z
N MET A 1 0.01 -61.80 61.67
CA MET A 1 -0.87 -62.28 60.57
C MET A 1 -0.08 -63.31 59.77
N PRO A 2 -0.58 -64.54 59.58
CA PRO A 2 0.15 -65.52 58.77
C PRO A 2 0.13 -65.09 57.31
N SER A 3 1.27 -65.18 56.64
CA SER A 3 1.37 -65.04 55.19
C SER A 3 0.49 -66.08 54.49
N PRO A 4 -0.22 -65.73 53.39
CA PRO A 4 -1.10 -66.66 52.70
C PRO A 4 -0.33 -67.90 52.24
N SER A 5 -0.97 -69.06 52.33
CA SER A 5 -0.37 -70.36 51.99
C SER A 5 0.14 -70.38 50.54
N PRO A 6 1.24 -71.11 50.24
CA PRO A 6 1.81 -71.18 48.90
C PRO A 6 0.81 -71.74 47.86
N THR A 7 -0.20 -72.49 48.30
CA THR A 7 -1.32 -72.94 47.47
C THR A 7 -2.25 -71.80 47.05
N PHE A 8 -2.56 -70.84 47.94
CA PHE A 8 -3.42 -69.71 47.61
C PHE A 8 -2.76 -68.72 46.64
N LYS A 9 -1.44 -68.48 46.77
CA LYS A 9 -0.69 -67.68 45.79
C LYS A 9 -0.66 -68.35 44.42
N LYS A 10 -0.46 -69.68 44.38
CA LYS A 10 -0.50 -70.46 43.13
C LYS A 10 -1.88 -70.46 42.49
N GLU A 11 -2.97 -70.55 43.26
CA GLU A 11 -4.33 -70.43 42.72
C GLU A 11 -4.61 -69.03 42.16
N VAL A 12 -4.13 -67.97 42.80
CA VAL A 12 -4.32 -66.59 42.32
C VAL A 12 -3.46 -66.29 41.08
N GLU A 13 -2.22 -66.80 41.02
CA GLU A 13 -1.36 -66.67 39.83
C GLU A 13 -1.87 -67.51 38.67
N MET A 14 -2.32 -68.74 38.92
CA MET A 14 -2.91 -69.62 37.91
C MET A 14 -4.20 -69.04 37.33
N LYS A 15 -5.05 -68.44 38.17
CA LYS A 15 -6.28 -67.76 37.72
C LYS A 15 -5.96 -66.48 36.92
N ARG A 16 -4.91 -65.75 37.29
CA ARG A 16 -4.44 -64.57 36.55
C ARG A 16 -3.82 -64.94 35.20
N GLU A 17 -3.10 -66.07 35.10
CA GLU A 17 -2.62 -66.62 33.83
C GLU A 17 -3.76 -67.15 32.94
N GLU A 18 -4.78 -67.76 33.53
CA GLU A 18 -5.98 -68.23 32.82
C GLU A 18 -6.81 -67.05 32.25
N ASP A 19 -6.99 -65.99 33.04
CA ASP A 19 -7.65 -64.75 32.60
C ASP A 19 -6.83 -64.00 31.52
N ALA A 20 -5.49 -64.03 31.61
CA ALA A 20 -4.61 -63.43 30.60
C ALA A 20 -4.55 -64.25 29.30
N ALA A 21 -4.63 -65.58 29.39
CA ALA A 21 -4.69 -66.47 28.23
C ALA A 21 -6.02 -66.34 27.46
N LEU A 22 -7.13 -66.02 28.16
CA LEU A 22 -8.43 -65.77 27.53
C LEU A 22 -8.42 -64.56 26.57
N ILE A 23 -7.58 -63.55 26.85
CA ILE A 23 -7.41 -62.37 25.99
C ILE A 23 -6.59 -62.72 24.72
N ALA A 24 -5.77 -63.77 24.79
CA ALA A 24 -4.88 -64.19 23.71
C ALA A 24 -5.50 -65.21 22.73
N PHE A 25 -6.71 -65.74 22.99
CA PHE A 25 -7.26 -66.92 22.28
C PHE A 25 -8.64 -66.70 21.64
N TYR A 26 -8.96 -65.53 21.08
CA TYR A 26 -10.06 -65.47 20.11
C TYR A 26 -9.54 -65.96 18.76
N SER A 27 -9.86 -67.20 18.42
CA SER A 27 -9.44 -67.86 17.17
C SER A 27 -10.14 -67.32 15.92
N SER A 28 -11.25 -66.58 16.08
CA SER A 28 -12.03 -65.97 15.00
C SER A 28 -12.65 -64.64 15.41
N PHE A 29 -12.76 -63.70 14.46
CA PHE A 29 -13.51 -62.44 14.64
C PHE A 29 -14.95 -62.66 15.12
N LYS A 30 -15.55 -63.80 14.77
CA LYS A 30 -16.91 -64.15 15.18
C LYS A 30 -17.01 -64.41 16.68
N ASP A 31 -16.05 -65.12 17.25
CA ASP A 31 -16.03 -65.50 18.66
C ASP A 31 -15.78 -64.28 19.56
N LEU A 32 -14.94 -63.35 19.08
CA LEU A 32 -14.73 -62.06 19.72
C LEU A 32 -16.01 -61.23 19.75
N PHE A 33 -16.74 -61.15 18.63
CA PHE A 33 -18.00 -60.40 18.57
C PHE A 33 -19.12 -61.05 19.40
N GLU A 34 -19.19 -62.38 19.46
CA GLU A 34 -20.18 -63.11 20.25
C GLU A 34 -19.95 -62.90 21.76
N PHE A 35 -18.70 -62.97 22.22
CA PHE A 35 -18.34 -62.60 23.59
C PHE A 35 -18.64 -61.13 23.88
N PHE A 36 -18.28 -60.23 22.97
CA PHE A 36 -18.55 -58.79 23.12
C PHE A 36 -20.05 -58.53 23.27
N CYS A 37 -20.90 -59.21 22.49
CA CYS A 37 -22.36 -59.06 22.59
C CYS A 37 -22.94 -59.57 23.92
N LEU A 38 -22.35 -60.60 24.52
CA LEU A 38 -22.82 -61.16 25.80
C LEU A 38 -22.36 -60.34 27.01
N ASN A 39 -21.18 -59.71 26.93
CA ASN A 39 -20.58 -58.98 28.05
C ASN A 39 -20.69 -57.45 27.95
N THR A 40 -21.00 -56.89 26.78
CA THR A 40 -21.17 -55.45 26.63
C THR A 40 -22.60 -55.00 26.92
N THR A 41 -22.74 -53.87 27.59
CA THR A 41 -24.05 -53.21 27.82
C THR A 41 -24.49 -52.36 26.62
N ILE A 42 -23.73 -52.35 25.53
CA ILE A 42 -24.08 -51.64 24.29
C ILE A 42 -25.25 -52.34 23.61
N HIS A 43 -26.46 -51.83 23.83
CA HIS A 43 -27.71 -52.41 23.31
C HIS A 43 -27.78 -52.60 21.79
N GLY A 44 -26.93 -51.93 21.02
CA GLY A 44 -26.89 -52.03 19.56
C GLY A 44 -26.26 -53.33 19.04
N THR A 45 -25.19 -53.83 19.66
CA THR A 45 -24.42 -54.99 19.18
C THR A 45 -25.22 -56.29 19.27
N ILE A 46 -25.95 -56.48 20.37
CA ILE A 46 -26.88 -57.59 20.59
C ILE A 46 -27.96 -57.68 19.50
N ARG A 47 -28.46 -56.53 19.04
CA ARG A 47 -29.52 -56.45 18.01
C ARG A 47 -29.00 -56.61 16.58
N LEU A 48 -27.73 -56.31 16.36
CA LEU A 48 -27.10 -56.26 15.03
C LEU A 48 -26.39 -57.58 14.65
N VAL A 49 -25.81 -58.29 15.61
CA VAL A 49 -25.02 -59.52 15.37
C VAL A 49 -25.66 -60.78 15.97
N CYS A 50 -26.27 -60.70 17.16
CA CYS A 50 -26.77 -61.89 17.88
C CYS A 50 -28.28 -62.19 17.70
N SER A 51 -29.02 -61.38 16.95
CA SER A 51 -30.43 -61.65 16.62
C SER A 51 -30.55 -62.64 15.44
N SER A 52 -30.32 -63.93 15.69
CA SER A 52 -30.43 -64.99 14.66
C SER A 52 -31.87 -65.29 14.23
N ARG A 53 -32.83 -65.03 15.13
CA ARG A 53 -34.22 -65.49 15.05
C ARG A 53 -35.15 -64.60 14.21
N ASN A 54 -34.87 -63.30 14.07
CA ASN A 54 -35.70 -62.36 13.31
C ASN A 54 -34.84 -61.45 12.41
N LYS A 55 -34.57 -61.92 11.18
CA LYS A 55 -33.69 -61.22 10.22
C LYS A 55 -34.17 -59.80 9.86
N MET A 56 -35.48 -59.53 9.91
CA MET A 56 -36.05 -58.20 9.64
C MET A 56 -35.70 -57.18 10.73
N LYS A 57 -35.65 -57.60 12.01
CA LYS A 57 -35.22 -56.72 13.11
C LYS A 57 -33.73 -56.41 12.99
N THR A 58 -32.93 -57.43 12.68
CA THR A 58 -31.50 -57.26 12.42
C THR A 58 -31.25 -56.29 11.27
N ALA A 59 -32.01 -56.42 10.17
CA ALA A 59 -31.93 -55.51 9.00
C ALA A 59 -32.32 -54.06 9.33
N PHE A 60 -33.33 -53.85 10.19
CA PHE A 60 -33.71 -52.53 10.65
C PHE A 60 -32.60 -51.86 11.49
N TRP A 61 -32.01 -52.61 12.43
CA TRP A 61 -30.92 -52.10 13.28
C TRP A 61 -29.62 -51.89 12.50
N THR A 62 -29.31 -52.72 11.51
CA THR A 62 -28.17 -52.48 10.61
C THR A 62 -28.37 -51.23 9.74
N LEU A 63 -29.58 -50.98 9.22
CA LEU A 63 -29.88 -49.76 8.46
C LEU A 63 -29.71 -48.50 9.31
N LEU A 64 -30.23 -48.53 10.55
CA LEU A 64 -30.12 -47.42 11.49
C LEU A 64 -28.65 -47.16 11.86
N PHE A 65 -27.87 -48.23 12.10
CA PHE A 65 -26.44 -48.13 12.33
C PHE A 65 -25.71 -47.53 11.13
N LEU A 66 -25.98 -48.00 9.91
CA LEU A 66 -25.36 -47.48 8.68
C LEU A 66 -25.72 -46.01 8.44
N ALA A 67 -26.97 -45.61 8.69
CA ALA A 67 -27.40 -44.22 8.59
C ALA A 67 -26.69 -43.33 9.63
N SER A 68 -26.54 -43.81 10.87
CA SER A 68 -25.80 -43.09 11.91
C SER A 68 -24.31 -42.93 11.57
N PHE A 69 -23.71 -43.97 10.97
CA PHE A 69 -22.32 -43.95 10.51
C PHE A 69 -22.16 -42.98 9.33
N ALA A 70 -23.05 -43.01 8.34
CA ALA A 70 -23.03 -42.08 7.21
C ALA A 70 -23.15 -40.62 7.68
N MET A 71 -24.06 -40.32 8.61
CA MET A 71 -24.17 -38.99 9.23
C MET A 71 -22.88 -38.58 9.95
N LEU A 72 -22.22 -39.50 10.65
CA LEU A 72 -20.95 -39.23 11.33
C LEU A 72 -19.82 -38.88 10.35
N TYR A 73 -19.67 -39.63 9.25
CA TYR A 73 -18.66 -39.31 8.21
C TYR A 73 -18.97 -38.02 7.48
N TRP A 74 -20.26 -37.73 7.25
CA TRP A 74 -20.68 -36.45 6.70
C TRP A 74 -20.28 -35.29 7.61
N GLN A 75 -20.58 -35.38 8.92
CA GLN A 75 -20.16 -34.38 9.91
C GLN A 75 -18.64 -34.25 9.98
N PHE A 76 -17.91 -35.37 9.96
CA PHE A 76 -16.45 -35.35 9.92
C PHE A 76 -15.91 -34.62 8.69
N GLY A 77 -16.50 -34.84 7.51
CA GLY A 77 -16.17 -34.11 6.29
C GLY A 77 -16.40 -32.60 6.41
N LEU A 78 -17.51 -32.19 7.04
CA LEU A 78 -17.79 -30.77 7.31
C LEU A 78 -16.75 -30.16 8.26
N LEU A 79 -16.45 -30.82 9.38
CA LEU A 79 -15.44 -30.34 10.34
C LEU A 79 -14.05 -30.29 9.72
N PHE A 80 -13.68 -31.29 8.92
CA PHE A 80 -12.39 -31.33 8.24
C PHE A 80 -12.26 -30.18 7.23
N ASN A 81 -13.33 -29.88 6.49
CA ASN A 81 -13.36 -28.74 5.58
C ASN A 81 -13.24 -27.41 6.36
N GLN A 82 -13.97 -27.25 7.47
CA GLN A 82 -13.89 -26.06 8.30
C GLN A 82 -12.50 -25.86 8.92
N TYR A 83 -11.83 -26.93 9.34
CA TYR A 83 -10.46 -26.88 9.85
C TYR A 83 -9.48 -26.39 8.77
N TRP A 84 -9.62 -26.86 7.53
CA TRP A 84 -8.73 -26.47 6.42
C TRP A 84 -9.05 -25.11 5.78
N GLN A 85 -10.16 -24.47 6.18
CA GLN A 85 -10.57 -23.14 5.70
C GLN A 85 -9.90 -21.99 6.46
N TYR A 86 -9.25 -22.26 7.61
CA TYR A 86 -8.55 -21.25 8.42
C TYR A 86 -9.36 -19.96 8.64
N PRO A 87 -10.57 -20.02 9.23
CA PRO A 87 -11.42 -18.84 9.40
C PRO A 87 -10.72 -17.78 10.28
N VAL A 88 -10.75 -16.53 9.82
CA VAL A 88 -10.19 -15.39 10.55
C VAL A 88 -11.31 -14.62 11.28
N VAL A 89 -11.03 -14.14 12.49
CA VAL A 89 -11.96 -13.32 13.29
C VAL A 89 -11.47 -11.88 13.31
N LEU A 90 -12.31 -10.94 12.88
CA LEU A 90 -12.01 -9.50 12.94
C LEU A 90 -12.37 -8.96 14.32
N SER A 91 -11.44 -8.26 14.97
CA SER A 91 -11.70 -7.49 16.19
C SER A 91 -11.35 -6.01 15.96
N ILE A 92 -12.28 -5.11 16.30
CA ILE A 92 -12.11 -3.67 16.16
C ILE A 92 -11.94 -3.10 17.57
N SER A 93 -10.85 -2.36 17.79
CA SER A 93 -10.62 -1.66 19.05
C SER A 93 -10.19 -0.22 18.78
N VAL A 94 -10.79 0.72 19.49
CA VAL A 94 -10.41 2.15 19.45
C VAL A 94 -9.58 2.43 20.68
N LYS A 95 -8.34 2.90 20.47
CA LYS A 95 -7.44 3.28 21.56
C LYS A 95 -7.22 4.78 21.52
N SER A 96 -7.61 5.47 22.60
CA SER A 96 -7.28 6.87 22.84
C SER A 96 -5.98 6.95 23.64
N GLN A 97 -4.86 6.70 22.98
CA GLN A 97 -3.52 6.80 23.56
C GLN A 97 -2.72 7.88 22.81
N GLN A 98 -1.69 8.41 23.45
CA GLN A 98 -0.75 9.33 22.79
C GLN A 98 -0.08 8.60 21.63
N THR A 99 -0.22 9.14 20.42
CA THR A 99 0.41 8.58 19.22
C THR A 99 1.42 9.57 18.65
N MET A 100 2.37 9.06 17.86
CA MET A 100 3.26 9.93 17.10
C MET A 100 2.44 10.68 16.06
N PHE A 101 2.63 12.00 16.00
CA PHE A 101 2.08 12.81 14.93
C PHE A 101 2.71 12.34 13.60
N PRO A 102 1.96 12.17 12.50
CA PRO A 102 2.49 11.63 11.27
C PRO A 102 3.54 12.55 10.63
N ALA A 103 4.27 12.02 9.64
CA ALA A 103 5.06 12.84 8.75
C ALA A 103 4.14 13.49 7.69
N ILE A 104 4.39 14.76 7.39
CA ILE A 104 3.59 15.52 6.42
C ILE A 104 4.51 16.06 5.35
N THR A 105 4.33 15.58 4.12
CA THR A 105 5.04 16.09 2.94
C THR A 105 4.19 17.12 2.23
N LEU A 106 4.76 18.28 1.95
CA LEU A 106 4.20 19.34 1.11
C LEU A 106 5.05 19.51 -0.13
N CYS A 107 4.42 19.62 -1.30
CA CYS A 107 5.09 19.97 -2.53
C CYS A 107 4.35 21.08 -3.24
N ASN A 108 5.09 21.99 -3.85
CA ASN A 108 4.49 22.93 -4.77
C ASN A 108 3.90 22.15 -5.96
N LEU A 109 2.72 22.53 -6.46
CA LEU A 109 2.22 21.99 -7.74
C LEU A 109 2.86 22.69 -8.94
N ASN A 110 3.62 23.76 -8.70
CA ASN A 110 4.35 24.46 -9.72
C ASN A 110 5.85 24.08 -9.72
N PRO A 111 6.32 23.27 -10.69
CA PRO A 111 7.74 22.96 -10.82
C PRO A 111 8.52 24.19 -11.32
N TYR A 112 9.67 24.45 -10.70
CA TYR A 112 10.53 25.59 -11.02
C TYR A 112 11.49 25.29 -12.17
N ARG A 113 11.83 26.33 -12.94
CA ARG A 113 12.89 26.26 -13.95
C ARG A 113 14.25 26.37 -13.26
N VAL A 114 15.06 25.31 -13.39
CA VAL A 114 16.44 25.32 -12.89
C VAL A 114 17.34 25.98 -13.94
N ASN A 115 18.17 26.95 -13.51
CA ASN A 115 19.03 27.69 -14.43
C ASN A 115 19.97 26.81 -15.25
N LEU A 116 20.42 25.69 -14.66
CA LEU A 116 21.31 24.72 -15.31
C LEU A 116 20.73 24.13 -16.61
N VAL A 117 19.39 24.00 -16.71
CA VAL A 117 18.69 23.45 -17.89
C VAL A 117 17.84 24.49 -18.62
N SER A 118 17.96 25.76 -18.25
CA SER A 118 17.17 26.87 -18.80
C SER A 118 17.22 26.94 -20.34
N LYS A 119 18.39 26.69 -20.94
CA LYS A 119 18.57 26.65 -22.40
C LYS A 119 17.77 25.52 -23.05
N ASN A 120 17.85 24.31 -22.52
CA ASN A 120 17.12 23.14 -23.02
C ASN A 120 15.60 23.30 -22.84
N MET A 121 15.18 23.89 -21.72
CA MET A 121 13.78 24.23 -21.48
C MET A 121 13.26 25.27 -22.48
N ALA A 122 14.05 26.29 -22.81
CA ALA A 122 13.68 27.28 -23.84
C ALA A 122 13.58 26.66 -25.24
N GLU A 123 14.46 25.71 -25.58
CA GLU A 123 14.38 24.94 -26.82
C GLU A 123 13.10 24.09 -26.89
N LEU A 124 12.74 23.42 -25.80
CA LEU A 124 11.48 22.67 -25.69
C LEU A 124 10.25 23.58 -25.80
N ASP A 125 10.26 24.76 -25.18
CA ASP A 125 9.15 25.73 -25.28
C ASP A 125 8.94 26.21 -26.72
N ASN A 126 10.03 26.40 -27.47
CA ASN A 126 9.96 26.76 -28.88
C ASN A 126 9.37 25.61 -29.71
N LEU A 127 9.87 24.38 -29.52
CA LEU A 127 9.33 23.18 -30.19
C LEU A 127 7.84 22.98 -29.88
N ALA A 128 7.44 23.21 -28.63
CA ALA A 128 6.07 23.12 -28.18
C ALA A 128 5.17 24.16 -28.87
N ARG A 129 5.65 25.39 -29.00
CA ARG A 129 4.94 26.48 -29.70
C ARG A 129 4.72 26.14 -31.18
N GLU A 130 5.76 25.65 -31.85
CA GLU A 130 5.68 25.23 -33.26
C GLU A 130 4.73 24.06 -33.45
N THR A 131 4.83 23.05 -32.58
CA THR A 131 3.98 21.86 -32.60
C THR A 131 2.50 22.23 -32.41
N LEU A 132 2.19 23.11 -31.46
CA LEU A 132 0.83 23.58 -31.22
C LEU A 132 0.29 24.36 -32.41
N HIS A 133 1.05 25.32 -32.95
CA HIS A 133 0.65 26.10 -34.12
C HIS A 133 0.34 25.22 -35.34
N ASN A 134 1.11 24.15 -35.54
CA ASN A 134 0.90 23.21 -36.64
C ASN A 134 -0.35 22.33 -36.46
N LEU A 135 -0.69 21.94 -35.23
CA LEU A 135 -1.83 21.05 -34.94
C LEU A 135 -3.16 21.78 -34.77
N TYR A 136 -3.10 22.91 -34.09
CA TYR A 136 -4.22 23.77 -33.74
C TYR A 136 -3.82 25.17 -34.19
N PRO A 137 -4.44 25.76 -35.22
CA PRO A 137 -4.03 27.04 -35.80
C PRO A 137 -4.33 28.23 -34.85
N PHE A 138 -3.65 28.27 -33.69
CA PHE A 138 -3.64 29.33 -32.71
C PHE A 138 -2.19 29.71 -32.41
N SER A 139 -1.94 31.00 -32.19
CA SER A 139 -0.63 31.54 -31.88
C SER A 139 -0.51 31.81 -30.38
N ILE A 140 0.51 31.22 -29.74
CA ILE A 140 0.87 31.54 -28.35
C ILE A 140 1.85 32.72 -28.39
N PRO A 141 1.54 33.87 -27.76
CA PRO A 141 2.48 34.98 -27.63
C PRO A 141 3.76 34.52 -26.91
N ALA A 142 4.93 34.93 -27.41
CA ALA A 142 6.22 34.59 -26.81
C ALA A 142 6.32 35.02 -25.33
N SER A 143 5.72 36.17 -25.00
CA SER A 143 5.65 36.74 -23.64
C SER A 143 4.95 35.87 -22.60
N THR A 144 4.16 34.87 -23.02
CA THR A 144 3.46 33.95 -22.10
C THR A 144 4.35 32.80 -21.63
N LEU A 145 5.47 32.56 -22.31
CA LEU A 145 6.41 31.45 -22.04
C LEU A 145 7.75 31.91 -21.48
N GLU A 146 8.02 33.22 -21.54
CA GLU A 146 9.18 33.87 -20.96
C GLU A 146 8.94 34.09 -19.46
N ASP A 147 9.76 33.42 -18.64
CA ASP A 147 9.83 33.62 -17.21
C ASP A 147 11.13 34.36 -16.86
N ASN A 148 11.01 35.48 -16.15
CA ASN A 148 12.16 36.25 -15.65
C ASN A 148 12.67 35.70 -14.31
N SER A 149 12.01 34.70 -13.72
CA SER A 149 12.39 34.08 -12.44
C SER A 149 13.22 32.82 -12.67
N SER A 150 14.49 33.04 -12.99
CA SER A 150 15.48 31.98 -13.11
C SER A 150 16.15 31.78 -11.73
N VAL A 151 16.10 30.58 -11.14
CA VAL A 151 16.77 30.31 -9.85
C VAL A 151 18.29 30.28 -10.05
N SER A 152 18.95 31.37 -9.68
CA SER A 152 20.41 31.50 -9.72
C SER A 152 21.05 30.65 -8.63
N LEU A 153 21.64 29.52 -9.02
CA LEU A 153 22.57 28.76 -8.18
C LEU A 153 23.88 29.57 -8.05
N GLU A 154 23.88 30.62 -7.23
CA GLU A 154 25.10 31.37 -6.91
C GLU A 154 25.94 30.56 -5.92
N ASN A 155 26.77 29.64 -6.46
CA ASN A 155 28.09 29.24 -5.94
C ASN A 155 28.63 28.02 -6.70
N TRP A 156 28.70 28.10 -8.04
CA TRP A 156 29.55 27.20 -8.82
C TRP A 156 30.40 27.98 -9.83
N THR A 157 31.44 28.63 -9.32
CA THR A 157 32.63 28.92 -10.13
C THR A 157 33.49 27.65 -10.14
N ASN A 158 33.68 27.07 -11.34
CA ASN A 158 34.62 25.98 -11.67
C ASN A 158 34.15 24.53 -11.50
N SER A 159 32.93 24.21 -11.92
CA SER A 159 32.80 23.01 -12.76
C SER A 159 31.85 23.34 -13.88
N GLU A 160 32.43 23.49 -15.07
CA GLU A 160 31.74 23.13 -16.30
C GLU A 160 31.20 21.71 -16.05
N VAL A 161 29.92 21.60 -15.66
CA VAL A 161 29.18 20.37 -15.88
C VAL A 161 29.33 20.16 -17.36
N ASN A 162 30.22 19.24 -17.73
CA ASN A 162 30.55 18.93 -19.10
C ASN A 162 29.18 18.64 -19.74
N SER A 163 28.64 19.63 -20.46
CA SER A 163 27.26 19.65 -20.95
C SER A 163 27.23 18.75 -22.19
N SER A 164 27.71 17.54 -22.01
CA SER A 164 27.98 16.59 -23.06
C SER A 164 26.65 16.01 -23.50
N SER A 165 26.22 16.46 -24.68
CA SER A 165 25.44 15.70 -25.66
C SER A 165 23.92 15.56 -25.50
N PHE A 166 23.26 16.16 -24.52
CA PHE A 166 21.78 16.16 -24.54
C PHE A 166 21.28 17.05 -25.69
N LYS A 167 20.71 16.40 -26.70
CA LYS A 167 19.99 17.04 -27.80
C LYS A 167 18.53 16.70 -27.65
N LEU A 168 17.67 17.71 -27.69
CA LEU A 168 16.24 17.50 -27.77
C LEU A 168 15.93 16.73 -29.06
N ASP A 169 15.21 15.62 -28.94
CA ASP A 169 14.79 14.83 -30.10
C ASP A 169 13.54 15.46 -30.71
N ASP A 170 13.75 16.33 -31.69
CA ASP A 170 12.70 17.03 -32.44
C ASP A 170 11.87 16.09 -33.33
N SER A 171 12.35 14.86 -33.58
CA SER A 171 11.61 13.85 -34.33
C SER A 171 10.41 13.30 -33.56
N ILE A 172 10.44 13.39 -32.21
CA ILE A 172 9.33 13.03 -31.35
C ILE A 172 8.39 14.24 -31.27
N ALA A 173 7.61 14.46 -32.33
CA ALA A 173 6.60 15.50 -32.42
C ALA A 173 5.19 14.93 -32.28
N LEU A 174 4.25 15.76 -31.81
CA LEU A 174 2.83 15.42 -31.84
C LEU A 174 2.32 15.49 -33.27
N VAL A 175 1.61 14.44 -33.69
CA VAL A 175 1.02 14.34 -35.02
C VAL A 175 -0.47 14.05 -34.93
N ARG A 176 -1.22 14.58 -35.90
CA ARG A 176 -2.65 14.32 -36.04
C ARG A 176 -2.84 12.88 -36.53
N MET A 177 -3.57 12.10 -35.74
CA MET A 177 -3.95 10.73 -36.06
C MET A 177 -5.37 10.70 -36.64
N GLY A 178 -5.71 9.59 -37.32
CA GLY A 178 -7.06 9.39 -37.87
C GLY A 178 -8.15 9.50 -36.79
N GLY A 179 -9.31 10.05 -37.17
CA GLY A 179 -10.46 10.18 -36.27
C GLY A 179 -10.34 11.33 -35.26
N GLY A 180 -9.61 12.39 -35.57
CA GLY A 180 -9.47 13.58 -34.71
C GLY A 180 -8.59 13.36 -33.48
N LYS A 181 -7.94 12.20 -33.37
CA LYS A 181 -7.02 11.85 -32.30
C LYS A 181 -5.66 12.50 -32.54
N VAL A 182 -4.88 12.69 -31.48
CA VAL A 182 -3.51 13.21 -31.55
C VAL A 182 -2.60 12.29 -30.75
N GLY A 183 -1.36 12.13 -31.21
CA GLY A 183 -0.41 11.26 -30.54
C GLY A 183 1.02 11.50 -31.01
N PHE A 184 1.95 10.81 -30.39
CA PHE A 184 3.35 10.82 -30.79
C PHE A 184 3.87 9.38 -30.87
N ARG A 185 4.95 9.20 -31.63
CA ARG A 185 5.55 7.88 -31.89
C ARG A 185 6.93 7.82 -31.26
N LEU A 186 7.21 6.73 -30.58
CA LEU A 186 8.49 6.39 -30.00
C LEU A 186 9.06 5.23 -30.80
N CYS A 187 10.21 5.43 -31.43
CA CYS A 187 10.86 4.39 -32.22
C CYS A 187 12.16 3.96 -31.58
N ASN A 188 12.59 2.74 -31.85
CA ASN A 188 13.93 2.29 -31.55
C ASN A 188 14.97 3.03 -32.42
N GLN A 189 16.27 2.82 -32.12
CA GLN A 189 17.37 3.48 -32.84
C GLN A 189 17.40 3.20 -34.35
N THR A 190 16.84 2.06 -34.80
CA THR A 190 16.81 1.69 -36.22
C THR A 190 15.56 2.19 -36.94
N GLY A 191 14.60 2.80 -36.23
CA GLY A 191 13.30 3.22 -36.75
C GLY A 191 12.36 2.07 -37.13
N GLY A 192 12.74 0.82 -36.84
CA GLY A 192 12.04 -0.38 -37.30
C GLY A 192 10.92 -0.84 -36.36
N ASP A 193 11.07 -0.61 -35.06
CA ASP A 193 10.04 -0.90 -34.05
C ASP A 193 9.59 0.42 -33.42
N CYS A 194 8.30 0.74 -33.59
CA CYS A 194 7.73 2.01 -33.21
C CYS A 194 6.42 1.83 -32.43
N TYR A 195 6.42 2.30 -31.20
CA TYR A 195 5.25 2.39 -30.36
C TYR A 195 4.55 3.74 -30.57
N THR A 196 3.23 3.75 -30.67
CA THR A 196 2.46 4.99 -30.86
C THR A 196 1.52 5.21 -29.68
N LYS A 197 1.67 6.34 -28.99
CA LYS A 197 0.79 6.76 -27.89
C LYS A 197 -0.27 7.70 -28.46
N ILE A 198 -1.54 7.33 -28.37
CA ILE A 198 -2.67 8.05 -28.99
C ILE A 198 -3.64 8.50 -27.90
N TYR A 199 -4.09 9.74 -28.00
CA TYR A 199 -5.02 10.38 -27.08
C TYR A 199 -6.27 10.87 -27.80
N SER A 200 -7.38 10.89 -27.08
CA SER A 200 -8.64 11.49 -27.54
C SER A 200 -8.65 13.01 -27.41
N SER A 201 -7.91 13.57 -26.46
CA SER A 201 -7.81 15.00 -26.17
C SER A 201 -6.46 15.55 -26.61
N GLY A 202 -6.48 16.72 -27.26
CA GLY A 202 -5.26 17.47 -27.60
C GLY A 202 -4.50 17.96 -26.39
N VAL A 203 -5.23 18.32 -25.32
CA VAL A 203 -4.66 18.81 -24.07
C VAL A 203 -3.88 17.68 -23.41
N ASP A 204 -4.50 16.49 -23.26
CA ASP A 204 -3.85 15.33 -22.63
C ASP A 204 -2.65 14.87 -23.47
N ALA A 205 -2.78 14.84 -24.80
CA ALA A 205 -1.68 14.51 -25.70
C ALA A 205 -0.49 15.45 -25.51
N PHE A 206 -0.78 16.75 -25.45
CA PHE A 206 0.22 17.78 -25.34
C PHE A 206 0.92 17.78 -23.98
N GLN A 207 0.15 17.69 -22.88
CA GLN A 207 0.70 17.60 -21.53
C GLN A 207 1.62 16.39 -21.35
N GLU A 208 1.21 15.24 -21.86
CA GLU A 208 2.00 14.01 -21.77
C GLU A 208 3.28 14.07 -22.62
N TRP A 209 3.19 14.64 -23.82
CA TRP A 209 4.34 14.85 -24.68
C TRP A 209 5.34 15.85 -24.08
N TYR A 210 4.85 16.96 -23.53
CA TYR A 210 5.70 17.95 -22.87
C TYR A 210 6.35 17.36 -21.62
N SER A 211 5.59 16.60 -20.81
CA SER A 211 6.09 15.88 -19.64
C SER A 211 7.19 14.89 -19.99
N PHE A 212 7.03 14.14 -21.09
CA PHE A 212 8.07 13.21 -21.57
C PHE A 212 9.40 13.92 -21.86
N HIS A 213 9.39 15.02 -22.62
CA HIS A 213 10.59 15.79 -22.91
C HIS A 213 11.18 16.47 -21.67
N TYR A 214 10.32 17.01 -20.82
CA TYR A 214 10.72 17.62 -19.56
C TYR A 214 11.47 16.63 -18.66
N MET A 215 10.98 15.40 -18.50
CA MET A 215 11.66 14.37 -17.69
C MET A 215 13.04 14.02 -18.25
N ASN A 216 13.18 13.95 -19.57
CA ASN A 216 14.48 13.71 -20.22
C ASN A 216 15.46 14.86 -19.95
N ILE A 217 15.00 16.11 -19.98
CA ILE A 217 15.81 17.29 -19.66
C ILE A 217 16.21 17.29 -18.17
N MET A 218 15.26 17.07 -17.26
CA MET A 218 15.52 17.09 -15.82
C MET A 218 16.44 15.96 -15.37
N SER A 219 16.47 14.83 -16.09
CA SER A 219 17.39 13.72 -15.80
C SER A 219 18.89 14.09 -15.96
N GLN A 220 19.20 15.19 -16.65
CA GLN A 220 20.57 15.69 -16.79
C GLN A 220 21.09 16.38 -15.52
N ILE A 221 20.20 16.73 -14.59
CA ILE A 221 20.57 17.41 -13.35
C ILE A 221 21.08 16.36 -12.35
N PRO A 222 22.35 16.42 -11.91
CA PRO A 222 22.86 15.46 -10.96
C PRO A 222 22.11 15.59 -9.62
N PRO A 223 21.77 14.46 -8.95
CA PRO A 223 21.04 14.47 -7.68
C PRO A 223 21.84 15.06 -6.51
N ILE A 224 23.12 15.39 -6.73
CA ILE A 224 24.07 15.91 -5.74
C ILE A 224 23.95 17.44 -5.60
N ILE A 225 23.18 18.13 -6.46
CA ILE A 225 22.90 19.55 -6.22
C ILE A 225 22.05 19.64 -4.95
N ASP A 226 22.72 20.06 -3.89
CA ASP A 226 22.14 20.48 -2.63
C ASP A 226 21.40 21.80 -2.88
N ILE A 227 20.25 21.71 -3.57
CA ILE A 227 19.25 22.79 -3.68
C ILE A 227 18.70 23.10 -2.27
N SER A 228 19.05 22.31 -1.25
CA SER A 228 18.57 22.41 0.13
C SER A 228 19.37 23.36 1.03
N LYS A 229 20.40 24.03 0.51
CA LYS A 229 21.24 24.93 1.31
C LYS A 229 20.80 26.37 1.41
N ASP A 230 19.75 26.76 0.69
CA ASP A 230 19.15 28.08 0.87
C ASP A 230 17.93 27.99 1.77
N ASP A 231 18.08 28.49 3.00
CA ASP A 231 17.00 28.69 3.98
C ASP A 231 15.83 29.52 3.39
N ASP A 232 16.09 30.26 2.30
CA ASP A 232 15.11 31.05 1.58
C ASP A 232 14.06 30.21 0.84
N HIS A 233 14.36 28.95 0.47
CA HIS A 233 13.43 28.15 -0.34
C HIS A 233 12.24 27.60 0.46
N ILE A 234 12.41 27.26 1.75
CA ILE A 234 11.26 26.87 2.58
C ILE A 234 10.36 28.08 2.81
N ASN A 235 10.92 29.28 2.99
CA ASN A 235 10.18 30.53 3.14
C ASN A 235 9.38 30.89 1.88
N ASN A 236 9.79 30.39 0.71
CA ASN A 236 9.04 30.57 -0.54
C ASN A 236 7.74 29.75 -0.60
N LEU A 237 7.66 28.60 0.09
CA LEU A 237 6.44 27.77 0.13
C LEU A 237 5.69 27.89 1.47
N VAL A 238 6.40 27.94 2.59
CA VAL A 238 5.85 27.94 3.95
C VAL A 238 6.12 29.30 4.58
N TYR A 239 5.09 30.12 4.66
CA TYR A 239 5.17 31.47 5.23
C TYR A 239 5.11 31.46 6.77
N ALA A 240 4.34 30.55 7.35
CA ALA A 240 4.28 30.36 8.80
C ALA A 240 4.00 28.89 9.14
N CYS A 241 4.62 28.40 10.22
CA CYS A 241 4.42 27.05 10.74
C CYS A 241 4.27 27.09 12.26
N GLN A 242 3.23 26.43 12.77
CA GLN A 242 3.03 26.18 14.20
C GLN A 242 2.62 24.75 14.45
N TYR A 243 3.20 24.14 15.48
CA TYR A 243 2.81 22.84 16.00
C TYR A 243 2.60 22.95 17.51
N ASP A 244 1.46 22.46 18.01
CA ASP A 244 1.06 22.58 19.42
C ASP A 244 1.09 24.03 19.95
N GLY A 245 0.78 25.00 19.08
CA GLY A 245 0.81 26.44 19.37
C GLY A 245 2.22 27.05 19.45
N LEU A 246 3.28 26.29 19.19
CA LEU A 246 4.66 26.75 19.16
C LEU A 246 5.18 26.85 17.72
N PRO A 247 6.07 27.82 17.40
CA PRO A 247 6.67 27.92 16.08
C PRO A 247 7.54 26.69 15.78
N CYS A 248 7.40 26.13 14.57
CA CYS A 248 8.21 24.99 14.12
C CYS A 248 9.67 25.41 13.90
N LYS A 249 10.63 24.49 14.10
CA LYS A 249 12.04 24.74 13.78
C LYS A 249 12.37 24.30 12.36
N ALA A 250 13.26 25.02 11.67
CA ALA A 250 13.74 24.65 10.33
C ALA A 250 14.48 23.29 10.31
N SER A 251 15.11 22.89 11.42
CA SER A 251 15.77 21.58 11.57
C SER A 251 14.80 20.39 11.60
N GLU A 252 13.49 20.63 11.67
CA GLU A 252 12.44 19.60 11.71
C GLU A 252 11.85 19.29 10.32
N THR A 253 12.41 19.93 9.28
CA THR A 253 11.99 19.78 7.88
C THR A 253 13.09 19.20 7.01
N GLU A 254 12.76 18.16 6.27
CA GLU A 254 13.63 17.56 5.25
C GLU A 254 13.19 18.03 3.86
N HIS A 255 14.09 18.67 3.11
CA HIS A 255 13.84 19.05 1.72
C HIS A 255 14.29 17.96 0.75
N PHE A 256 13.50 17.72 -0.30
CA PHE A 256 13.89 16.91 -1.44
C PHE A 256 13.24 17.43 -2.72
N HIS A 257 13.86 17.17 -3.86
CA HIS A 257 13.30 17.53 -5.17
C HIS A 257 12.53 16.35 -5.78
N HIS A 258 11.26 16.56 -6.12
CA HIS A 258 10.43 15.61 -6.85
C HIS A 258 10.43 15.95 -8.35
N PRO A 259 10.71 15.01 -9.26
CA PRO A 259 10.81 15.30 -10.69
C PRO A 259 9.55 15.97 -11.28
N VAL A 260 8.36 15.57 -10.83
CA VAL A 260 7.07 16.12 -11.32
C VAL A 260 6.67 17.43 -10.62
N TYR A 261 6.93 17.55 -9.32
CA TYR A 261 6.34 18.59 -8.46
C TYR A 261 7.36 19.66 -8.03
N GLY A 262 8.64 19.47 -8.34
CA GLY A 262 9.70 20.38 -7.91
C GLY A 262 10.03 20.20 -6.42
N SER A 263 10.25 21.30 -5.71
CA SER A 263 10.70 21.27 -4.32
C SER A 263 9.60 20.81 -3.36
N CYS A 264 9.94 19.81 -2.54
CA CYS A 264 9.10 19.20 -1.54
C CYS A 264 9.75 19.27 -0.16
N TYR A 265 8.92 19.41 0.87
CA TYR A 265 9.34 19.53 2.26
C TYR A 265 8.57 18.53 3.10
N THR A 266 9.29 17.72 3.87
CA THR A 266 8.66 16.79 4.82
C THR A 266 8.88 17.25 6.24
N PHE A 267 7.79 17.52 6.93
CA PHE A 267 7.77 17.78 8.36
C PHE A 267 7.82 16.48 9.13
N ASN A 268 8.59 16.46 10.21
CA ASN A 268 8.59 15.37 11.19
C ASN A 268 8.93 14.00 10.56
N LYS A 269 9.90 13.93 9.64
CA LYS A 269 10.35 12.68 8.98
C LYS A 269 11.55 12.02 9.67
N GLY A 270 12.51 12.81 10.14
CA GLY A 270 13.65 12.33 10.91
C GLY A 270 14.63 13.45 11.23
N GLY A 271 15.06 13.56 12.49
CA GLY A 271 16.00 14.57 12.98
C GLY A 271 16.68 14.11 14.28
N THR A 272 17.52 14.96 14.87
CA THR A 272 18.15 14.71 16.19
C THR A 272 17.17 14.84 17.36
N ASP A 273 16.04 15.50 17.14
CA ASP A 273 14.99 15.77 18.13
C ASP A 273 13.92 14.65 18.15
N GLU A 274 13.18 14.53 19.26
CA GLU A 274 12.06 13.58 19.36
C GLU A 274 10.95 13.92 18.36
N PHE A 275 10.35 12.90 17.75
CA PHE A 275 9.17 13.05 16.90
C PHE A 275 8.03 13.76 17.64
N TRP A 276 7.31 14.60 16.92
CA TRP A 276 6.09 15.24 17.38
C TRP A 276 5.05 14.21 17.87
N LYS A 277 4.32 14.51 18.95
CA LYS A 277 3.36 13.60 19.60
C LYS A 277 1.96 14.22 19.65
N ALA A 278 0.97 13.53 19.11
CA ALA A 278 -0.43 13.92 19.23
C ALA A 278 -0.95 13.60 20.65
N LEU A 279 -0.83 14.56 21.56
CA LEU A 279 -1.27 14.40 22.96
C LEU A 279 -2.78 14.61 23.13
N LYS A 280 -3.35 15.57 22.38
CA LYS A 280 -4.75 15.96 22.49
C LYS A 280 -5.33 16.21 21.09
N PRO A 281 -6.59 15.82 20.83
CA PRO A 281 -7.28 16.22 19.63
C PRO A 281 -7.65 17.71 19.69
N GLY A 282 -7.55 18.40 18.55
CA GLY A 282 -7.96 19.80 18.41
C GLY A 282 -7.08 20.55 17.41
N ILE A 283 -7.65 21.57 16.75
CA ILE A 283 -6.96 22.34 15.71
C ILE A 283 -5.76 23.11 16.29
N VAL A 284 -5.88 23.61 17.52
CA VAL A 284 -4.80 24.35 18.23
C VAL A 284 -3.60 23.47 18.56
N TYR A 285 -3.83 22.16 18.75
CA TYR A 285 -2.80 21.17 19.11
C TYR A 285 -2.23 20.45 17.88
N GLY A 286 -2.70 20.80 16.68
CA GLY A 286 -2.27 20.23 15.42
C GLY A 286 -1.15 21.02 14.74
N LEU A 287 -0.87 20.68 13.49
CA LEU A 287 -0.02 21.46 12.60
C LEU A 287 -0.85 22.55 11.91
N SER A 288 -0.42 23.80 12.04
CA SER A 288 -1.01 24.96 11.38
C SER A 288 0.01 25.59 10.45
N LEU A 289 -0.35 25.75 9.19
CA LEU A 289 0.54 26.23 8.13
C LEU A 289 -0.11 27.39 7.37
N ILE A 290 0.68 28.40 7.06
CA ILE A 290 0.34 29.41 6.04
C ILE A 290 1.27 29.15 4.86
N LEU A 291 0.69 28.85 3.70
CA LEU A 291 1.44 28.46 2.52
C LEU A 291 1.38 29.58 1.47
N LYS A 292 2.52 29.85 0.84
CA LYS A 292 2.67 30.75 -0.29
C LYS A 292 2.70 29.90 -1.57
N VAL A 293 1.76 30.15 -2.47
CA VAL A 293 1.69 29.48 -3.77
C VAL A 293 1.91 30.53 -4.85
N GLU A 294 2.97 30.37 -5.62
CA GLU A 294 3.30 31.26 -6.73
C GLU A 294 2.49 30.88 -7.97
N GLN A 295 1.67 31.81 -8.46
CA GLN A 295 0.81 31.61 -9.64
C GLN A 295 1.42 32.17 -10.93
N LYS A 296 2.43 33.03 -10.84
CA LYS A 296 2.98 33.78 -11.98
C LYS A 296 4.16 33.07 -12.66
N ASP A 297 4.91 32.28 -11.90
CA ASP A 297 6.19 31.69 -12.30
C ASP A 297 6.03 30.22 -12.71
N HIS A 298 4.94 29.94 -13.43
CA HIS A 298 4.51 28.59 -13.76
C HIS A 298 4.94 28.20 -15.18
N ILE A 299 5.51 27.00 -15.39
CA ILE A 299 5.76 26.40 -16.72
C ILE A 299 4.40 26.04 -17.37
N PRO A 300 3.75 26.95 -18.12
CA PRO A 300 2.32 26.88 -18.43
C PRO A 300 1.92 25.63 -19.25
N LEU A 301 2.92 24.98 -19.85
CA LEU A 301 2.79 23.79 -20.67
C LEU A 301 2.87 22.47 -19.89
N LEU A 302 3.31 22.50 -18.62
CA LEU A 302 3.52 21.31 -17.78
C LEU A 302 2.55 21.18 -16.59
N SER A 303 2.24 22.27 -15.87
CA SER A 303 1.41 22.21 -14.65
C SER A 303 0.20 23.15 -14.68
N THR A 304 -0.88 22.71 -15.32
CA THR A 304 -2.13 23.48 -15.38
C THR A 304 -2.86 23.63 -14.04
N LYS A 305 -2.23 23.27 -12.92
CA LYS A 305 -2.76 23.32 -11.57
C LYS A 305 -1.93 24.23 -10.68
N ALA A 306 -2.57 25.20 -10.05
CA ALA A 306 -1.98 25.97 -8.96
C ALA A 306 -2.46 25.44 -7.60
N GLY A 307 -1.52 25.21 -6.69
CA GLY A 307 -1.82 24.76 -5.32
C GLY A 307 -0.63 24.07 -4.67
N VAL A 308 -0.90 23.40 -3.56
CA VAL A 308 0.09 22.59 -2.84
C VAL A 308 -0.41 21.16 -2.77
N ARG A 309 0.44 20.20 -3.11
CA ARG A 309 0.16 18.79 -2.90
C ARG A 309 0.60 18.37 -1.51
N VAL A 310 -0.27 17.73 -0.76
CA VAL A 310 -0.04 17.30 0.61
C VAL A 310 -0.17 15.78 0.69
N MET A 311 0.78 15.15 1.36
CA MET A 311 0.75 13.73 1.68
C MET A 311 1.00 13.53 3.17
N ILE A 312 0.14 12.75 3.82
CA ILE A 312 0.26 12.39 5.22
C ILE A 312 0.67 10.92 5.26
N HIS A 313 1.83 10.62 5.82
CA HIS A 313 2.39 9.27 5.81
C HIS A 313 3.09 8.92 7.12
N SER A 314 3.46 7.65 7.25
CA SER A 314 4.28 7.20 8.38
C SER A 314 5.74 7.62 8.23
N HIS A 315 6.46 7.79 9.33
CA HIS A 315 7.86 8.26 9.36
C HIS A 315 8.83 7.44 8.52
N ASN A 316 8.60 6.13 8.47
CA ASN A 316 9.45 5.16 7.78
C ASN A 316 9.00 4.90 6.33
N GLN A 317 7.95 5.58 5.87
CA GLN A 317 7.43 5.46 4.52
C GLN A 317 7.94 6.64 3.69
N THR A 318 8.44 6.35 2.50
CA THR A 318 8.78 7.38 1.51
C THR A 318 7.51 8.06 1.00
N ALA A 319 7.60 9.37 0.74
CA ALA A 319 6.46 10.15 0.26
C ALA A 319 6.15 9.87 -1.23
N PHE A 320 5.26 8.91 -1.50
CA PHE A 320 4.73 8.60 -2.83
C PHE A 320 3.56 9.54 -3.22
N LEU A 321 3.90 10.78 -3.55
CA LEU A 321 2.94 11.88 -3.78
C LEU A 321 1.96 11.65 -4.94
N GLU A 322 2.36 10.91 -5.96
CA GLU A 322 1.55 10.65 -7.16
C GLU A 322 0.30 9.80 -6.87
N HIS A 323 0.38 8.91 -5.88
CA HIS A 323 -0.68 7.96 -5.57
C HIS A 323 -1.45 8.29 -4.27
N GLU A 324 -0.76 8.84 -3.27
CA GLU A 324 -1.32 9.05 -1.92
C GLU A 324 -1.48 10.53 -1.53
N GLY A 325 -1.04 11.46 -2.39
CA GLY A 325 -1.16 12.90 -2.13
C GLY A 325 -2.48 13.51 -2.63
N PHE A 326 -2.96 14.54 -1.92
CA PHE A 326 -4.13 15.34 -2.30
C PHE A 326 -3.76 16.82 -2.50
N ASP A 327 -4.49 17.52 -3.37
CA ASP A 327 -4.22 18.90 -3.75
C ASP A 327 -5.01 19.89 -2.87
N ILE A 328 -4.35 20.95 -2.38
CA ILE A 328 -4.97 22.08 -1.66
C ILE A 328 -4.99 23.31 -2.57
N ARG A 329 -6.18 23.90 -2.70
CA ARG A 329 -6.40 25.11 -3.51
C ARG A 329 -5.85 26.35 -2.79
N PRO A 330 -5.19 27.29 -3.49
CA PRO A 330 -4.80 28.56 -2.92
C PRO A 330 -6.02 29.46 -2.60
N GLY A 331 -5.87 30.38 -1.65
CA GLY A 331 -6.88 31.39 -1.31
C GLY A 331 -8.01 30.91 -0.40
N ILE A 332 -7.95 29.67 0.13
CA ILE A 332 -8.91 29.14 1.09
C ILE A 332 -8.21 28.52 2.30
N GLN A 333 -8.88 28.51 3.45
CA GLN A 333 -8.46 27.73 4.60
C GLN A 333 -8.99 26.29 4.47
N THR A 334 -8.09 25.30 4.55
CA THR A 334 -8.46 23.88 4.49
C THR A 334 -8.16 23.21 5.83
N THR A 335 -9.19 22.64 6.46
CA THR A 335 -9.04 21.91 7.74
C THR A 335 -9.07 20.41 7.48
N ILE A 336 -8.02 19.71 7.90
CA ILE A 336 -7.81 18.29 7.61
C ILE A 336 -7.89 17.50 8.92
N GLY A 337 -8.89 16.65 9.05
CA GLY A 337 -8.98 15.66 10.13
C GLY A 337 -8.20 14.40 9.76
N ILE A 338 -7.38 13.89 10.69
CA ILE A 338 -6.55 12.70 10.47
C ILE A 338 -7.03 11.58 11.39
N THR A 339 -7.29 10.40 10.83
CA THR A 339 -7.60 9.18 11.57
C THR A 339 -6.57 8.10 11.26
N GLN A 340 -5.92 7.57 12.29
CA GLN A 340 -4.96 6.48 12.14
C GLN A 340 -5.68 5.14 12.24
N VAL A 341 -5.58 4.32 11.18
CA VAL A 341 -6.09 2.95 11.17
C VAL A 341 -4.91 1.98 11.05
N ARG A 342 -4.81 1.06 12.01
CA ARG A 342 -3.78 0.02 12.03
C ARG A 342 -4.43 -1.35 11.89
N TRP A 343 -4.05 -2.07 10.84
CA TRP A 343 -4.45 -3.46 10.65
C TRP A 343 -3.41 -4.38 11.30
N LEU A 344 -3.86 -5.37 12.08
CA LEU A 344 -2.98 -6.37 12.66
C LEU A 344 -3.42 -7.72 12.12
N GLY A 345 -2.55 -8.35 11.32
CA GLY A 345 -2.75 -9.69 10.80
C GLY A 345 -1.93 -10.71 11.59
N THR A 346 -2.47 -11.92 11.75
CA THR A 346 -1.72 -13.07 12.29
C THR A 346 -1.08 -13.83 11.13
N SER A 347 0.20 -14.19 11.25
CA SER A 347 0.85 -15.11 10.31
C SER A 347 0.37 -16.54 10.55
N GLY A 348 -0.18 -17.20 9.53
CA GLY A 348 -0.63 -18.59 9.62
C GLY A 348 -0.84 -19.22 8.25
N PRO A 349 -0.96 -20.56 8.15
CA PRO A 349 -1.03 -21.29 6.87
C PRO A 349 -2.22 -20.90 5.96
N GLY A 350 -3.30 -20.33 6.51
CA GLY A 350 -4.41 -19.76 5.75
C GLY A 350 -4.32 -18.26 5.47
N ALA A 351 -3.33 -17.56 6.04
CA ALA A 351 -3.18 -16.12 5.92
C ALA A 351 -2.00 -15.79 5.00
N LYS A 352 -2.29 -15.40 3.75
CA LYS A 352 -1.30 -14.79 2.85
C LYS A 352 -1.15 -13.30 3.18
N PHE A 353 -0.69 -12.99 4.39
CA PHE A 353 -0.22 -11.64 4.70
C PHE A 353 1.28 -11.60 4.48
N LEU A 354 1.72 -10.82 3.50
CA LEU A 354 3.10 -10.32 3.49
C LEU A 354 3.27 -9.45 4.75
N PRO A 355 4.40 -9.53 5.47
CA PRO A 355 4.65 -8.75 6.69
C PRO A 355 4.88 -7.24 6.40
N ILE A 356 4.27 -6.71 5.35
CA ILE A 356 4.60 -5.42 4.76
C ILE A 356 3.39 -4.48 4.96
N TRP A 357 3.50 -3.67 6.02
CA TRP A 357 2.86 -2.37 6.29
C TRP A 357 1.33 -2.26 6.35
N PRO A 358 0.77 -2.05 7.56
CA PRO A 358 -0.60 -1.62 7.74
C PRO A 358 -0.67 -0.32 8.56
N LEU A 359 -0.16 0.77 8.00
CA LEU A 359 -0.52 2.11 8.48
C LEU A 359 -1.28 2.77 7.34
N ALA A 360 -2.60 2.62 7.35
CA ALA A 360 -3.46 3.43 6.50
C ALA A 360 -3.81 4.67 7.31
N LEU A 361 -3.25 5.81 6.93
CA LEU A 361 -3.75 7.10 7.39
C LEU A 361 -4.88 7.51 6.46
N SER A 362 -6.07 7.67 7.02
CA SER A 362 -7.19 8.29 6.31
C SER A 362 -7.23 9.76 6.71
N SER A 363 -7.28 10.64 5.71
CA SER A 363 -7.51 12.05 5.90
C SER A 363 -8.85 12.43 5.26
N GLN A 364 -9.60 13.28 5.95
CA GLN A 364 -10.82 13.86 5.41
C GLN A 364 -10.69 15.37 5.47
N ALA A 365 -10.61 15.99 4.29
CA ALA A 365 -10.63 17.44 4.16
C ALA A 365 -12.08 17.93 4.27
N THR A 366 -12.32 18.90 5.14
CA THR A 366 -13.61 19.59 5.24
C THR A 366 -13.41 21.04 4.80
N HIS A 367 -14.28 21.51 3.91
CA HIS A 367 -14.33 22.91 3.54
C HIS A 367 -15.33 23.62 4.44
N PRO A 368 -15.00 24.81 4.99
CA PRO A 368 -16.00 25.64 5.63
C PRO A 368 -17.09 25.95 4.59
N SER A 369 -18.36 25.70 4.97
CA SER A 369 -19.50 26.14 4.18
C SER A 369 -19.52 27.67 4.14
N PRO A 370 -19.84 28.30 3.00
CA PRO A 370 -19.81 29.75 2.84
C PRO A 370 -20.75 30.49 3.79
#